data_AF-A0A7V9I2N6-F1
#
_entry.id   AF-A0A7V9I2N6-F1
#
_cell.length_a   1.000
_cell.length_b   1.000
_cell.length_c   1.000
_cell.angle_alpha   90.00
_cell.angle_beta   90.00
_cell.angle_gamma   90.00
#
_symmetry.space_group_name_H-M   'P 1'
#
loop_
_entity.id
_entity.type
_entity.pdbx_description
1 polymer ?
#
loop_
_entity_poly.entity_id
_entity_poly.type
_entity_poly.pdbx_seq_one_letter_code
_entity_poly.pdbx_strand_id
1 'polypeptide(L)'
;MRGTMLWFNEVKDVGLIETPAGERIEVRGSDFVGGLRPKGRCAGLTITYRLVGDPEGEQVAEDVALLDEAAPRRARMRHGHR
;
A
#
# COMPACT_ATOMS: atom_id res chain seq x y z
N MET A 1 -1.01 -6.73 -10.53
CA MET A 1 0.10 -5.76 -10.70
C MET A 1 0.70 -5.46 -9.33
N ARG A 2 1.91 -4.89 -9.25
CA ARG A 2 2.54 -4.49 -7.98
C ARG A 2 2.57 -2.97 -7.88
N GLY A 3 2.40 -2.45 -6.67
CA GLY A 3 2.46 -1.02 -6.38
C GLY A 3 3.00 -0.77 -4.99
N THR A 4 3.03 0.50 -4.59
CA THR A 4 3.53 0.91 -3.28
C THR A 4 2.41 1.53 -2.48
N MET A 5 2.24 1.11 -1.23
CA MET A 5 1.30 1.73 -0.32
C MET A 5 1.85 3.07 0.16
N LEU A 6 1.12 4.17 -0.06
CA LEU A 6 1.54 5.49 0.43
C LEU A 6 1.06 5.70 1.87
N TRP A 7 -0.22 5.44 2.14
CA TRP A 7 -0.82 5.51 3.47
C TRP A 7 -2.17 4.81 3.50
N PHE A 8 -2.59 4.40 4.70
CA PHE A 8 -3.94 3.90 4.99
C PHE A 8 -4.45 4.55 6.27
N ASN A 9 -5.71 4.97 6.27
CA ASN A 9 -6.40 5.45 7.45
C ASN A 9 -7.40 4.39 7.91
N GLU A 10 -7.06 3.69 8.99
CA GLU A 10 -7.88 2.61 9.56
C GLU A 10 -9.27 3.08 10.03
N VAL A 11 -9.37 4.31 10.53
CA VAL A 11 -10.62 4.85 11.07
C VAL A 11 -11.58 5.23 9.94
N LYS A 12 -11.04 5.79 8.85
CA LYS A 12 -11.82 6.21 7.68
C LYS A 12 -11.99 5.10 6.64
N ASP A 13 -11.27 4.00 6.79
CA ASP A 13 -11.23 2.86 5.86
C ASP A 13 -10.85 3.23 4.42
N VAL A 14 -9.99 4.24 4.28
CA VAL A 14 -9.49 4.75 3.00
C VAL A 14 -7.98 4.81 3.01
N GLY A 15 -7.37 4.66 1.84
CA GLY A 15 -5.94 4.71 1.64
C GLY A 15 -5.59 5.16 0.22
N LEU A 16 -4.30 5.28 -0.01
CA LEU A 16 -3.76 5.69 -1.30
C LEU A 16 -2.57 4.80 -1.65
N ILE A 17 -2.57 4.34 -2.89
CA ILE A 17 -1.49 3.53 -3.47
C ILE A 17 -0.85 4.29 -4.62
N GLU A 18 0.41 3.99 -4.89
CA GLU A 18 1.14 4.47 -6.05
C GLU A 18 1.38 3.30 -7.02
N THR A 19 0.99 3.50 -8.27
CA THR A 19 1.24 2.54 -9.36
C THR A 19 2.69 2.67 -9.84
N PRO A 20 3.23 1.66 -10.56
CA PRO A 20 4.55 1.76 -11.18
C PRO A 20 4.67 2.90 -12.20
N ALA A 21 3.55 3.41 -12.73
CA ALA A 21 3.52 4.56 -13.62
C ALA A 21 3.60 5.91 -12.88
N GLY A 22 3.62 5.89 -11.53
CA GLY A 22 3.59 7.08 -10.69
C GLY A 22 2.18 7.66 -10.48
N GLU A 23 1.14 6.95 -10.91
CA GLU A 23 -0.25 7.34 -10.70
C GLU A 23 -0.68 6.99 -9.27
N ARG A 24 -1.62 7.76 -8.73
CA ARG A 24 -2.12 7.55 -7.38
C ARG A 24 -3.58 7.15 -7.42
N ILE A 25 -3.88 6.03 -6.81
CA ILE A 25 -5.22 5.44 -6.82
C ILE A 25 -5.72 5.32 -5.39
N GLU A 26 -6.92 5.80 -5.14
CA GLU A 26 -7.60 5.65 -3.84
C GLU A 26 -8.06 4.21 -3.68
N VAL A 27 -7.85 3.66 -2.49
CA VAL A 27 -8.30 2.32 -2.11
C VAL A 27 -9.13 2.38 -0.84
N ARG A 28 -10.15 1.55 -0.74
CA ARG A 28 -10.99 1.38 0.44
C ARG A 28 -10.62 0.09 1.16
N GLY A 29 -10.96 -0.01 2.44
CA GLY A 29 -10.76 -1.24 3.21
C GLY A 29 -11.55 -2.44 2.69
N SER A 30 -12.60 -2.21 1.89
CA SER A 30 -13.33 -3.24 1.13
C SER A 30 -12.50 -3.87 0.02
N ASP A 31 -11.51 -3.15 -0.49
CA ASP A 31 -10.74 -3.56 -1.66
C ASP A 31 -9.61 -4.52 -1.26
N PHE A 32 -9.36 -4.67 0.06
CA PHE A 32 -8.38 -5.58 0.60
C PHE A 32 -8.89 -7.01 0.68
N VAL A 33 -8.17 -7.94 0.04
CA VAL A 33 -8.50 -9.37 0.01
C VAL A 33 -8.52 -9.93 1.43
N GLY A 34 -9.59 -10.66 1.75
CA GLY A 34 -9.75 -11.31 3.05
C GLY A 34 -9.88 -10.34 4.23
N GLY A 35 -10.14 -9.05 3.98
CA GLY A 35 -10.20 -8.02 5.02
C GLY A 35 -8.85 -7.74 5.69
N LEU A 36 -7.74 -8.15 5.07
CA LEU A 36 -6.38 -7.98 5.57
C LEU A 36 -5.90 -6.55 5.33
N ARG A 37 -6.47 -5.61 6.09
CA ARG A 37 -6.14 -4.19 6.02
C ARG A 37 -4.83 -3.90 6.74
N PRO A 38 -4.01 -2.96 6.21
CA PRO A 38 -2.80 -2.53 6.89
C PRO A 38 -3.16 -1.87 8.23
N LYS A 39 -2.41 -2.24 9.28
CA LYS A 39 -2.51 -1.65 10.61
C LYS A 39 -1.22 -0.92 10.95
N GLY A 40 -1.35 0.30 11.45
CA GLY A 40 -0.23 1.18 11.75
C GLY A 40 0.52 1.66 10.49
N ARG A 41 1.84 1.76 10.58
CA ARG A 41 2.68 2.32 9.52
C ARG A 41 2.75 1.36 8.32
N CYS A 42 2.11 1.75 7.22
CA CYS A 42 2.12 1.00 5.96
C CYS A 42 2.78 1.74 4.78
N ALA A 43 3.26 2.97 4.99
CA ALA A 43 3.94 3.74 3.94
C ALA A 43 5.21 3.01 3.45
N GLY A 44 5.32 2.81 2.15
CA GLY A 44 6.43 2.13 1.48
C GLY A 44 6.30 0.61 1.40
N LEU A 45 5.18 0.02 1.84
CA LEU A 45 4.95 -1.42 1.67
C LEU A 45 4.61 -1.78 0.23
N THR A 46 5.22 -2.85 -0.27
CA THR A 46 4.85 -3.44 -1.55
C THR A 46 3.46 -4.07 -1.44
N ILE A 47 2.58 -3.75 -2.38
CA ILE A 47 1.26 -4.35 -2.49
C ILE A 47 1.07 -5.00 -3.86
N THR A 48 0.16 -5.97 -3.93
CA THR A 48 -0.44 -6.42 -5.18
C THR A 48 -1.86 -5.92 -5.28
N TYR A 49 -2.29 -5.58 -6.49
CA TYR A 49 -3.64 -5.12 -6.79
C TYR A 49 -4.02 -5.48 -8.24
N ARG A 50 -5.30 -5.45 -8.54
CA ARG A 50 -5.87 -5.54 -9.88
C ARG A 50 -6.47 -4.18 -10.25
N LEU A 51 -6.08 -3.64 -11.39
CA LEU A 51 -6.77 -2.47 -11.96
C LEU A 51 -8.06 -2.92 -12.62
N VAL A 52 -9.14 -2.24 -12.29
CA VAL A 52 -10.46 -2.41 -12.89
C VAL A 52 -10.94 -1.03 -13.34
N GLY A 53 -11.64 -0.97 -14.48
CA GLY A 53 -12.07 0.28 -15.10
C GLY A 53 -11.50 0.46 -16.50
N ASP A 54 -11.96 1.50 -17.19
CA ASP A 54 -11.52 1.80 -18.54
C ASP A 54 -10.15 2.49 -18.56
N PRO A 55 -9.29 2.19 -19.55
CA PRO A 55 -7.98 2.84 -19.69
C PRO A 55 -8.06 4.36 -19.87
N GLU A 56 -9.16 4.85 -20.44
CA GLU A 56 -9.43 6.27 -20.67
C GLU A 56 -10.32 6.89 -19.58
N GLY A 57 -10.73 6.09 -18.59
CA GLY A 57 -11.66 6.46 -17.53
C GLY A 57 -11.04 6.41 -16.12
N GLU A 58 -11.91 6.42 -15.12
CA GLU A 58 -11.49 6.29 -13.72
C GLU A 58 -11.10 4.84 -13.42
N GLN A 59 -9.80 4.64 -13.13
CA GLN A 59 -9.27 3.33 -12.76
C GLN A 59 -9.35 3.16 -11.24
N VAL A 60 -9.85 2.00 -10.83
CA VAL A 60 -9.92 1.59 -9.42
C VAL A 60 -9.02 0.39 -9.17
N ALA A 61 -8.49 0.29 -7.96
CA ALA A 61 -7.67 -0.83 -7.54
C ALA A 61 -8.49 -1.78 -6.64
N GLU A 62 -8.69 -2.99 -7.12
CA GLU A 62 -9.36 -4.08 -6.41
C GLU A 62 -8.39 -5.23 -6.09
N ASP A 63 -8.86 -6.23 -5.34
CA ASP A 63 -8.07 -7.39 -4.92
C ASP A 63 -6.70 -6.99 -4.31
N VAL A 64 -6.70 -5.93 -3.50
CA VAL A 64 -5.50 -5.37 -2.88
C VAL A 64 -5.00 -6.32 -1.79
N ALA A 65 -3.74 -6.71 -1.87
CA ALA A 65 -3.09 -7.53 -0.86
C ALA A 65 -1.71 -6.96 -0.53
N LEU A 66 -1.41 -6.88 0.76
CA LEU A 66 -0.07 -6.51 1.24
C LEU A 66 0.88 -7.67 0.97
N LEU A 67 1.98 -7.41 0.25
CA LEU A 67 3.13 -8.30 0.31
C LEU A 67 3.93 -7.88 1.54
N ASP A 68 4.03 -8.78 2.51
CA ASP A 68 4.95 -8.62 3.63
C ASP A 68 6.39 -8.84 3.12
N GLU A 69 6.88 -7.88 2.35
CA GLU A 69 8.27 -7.81 1.96
C GLU A 69 9.01 -7.21 3.15
N ALA A 70 9.33 -8.09 4.11
CA ALA A 70 10.04 -7.82 5.34
C ALA A 70 11.04 -6.68 5.13
N ALA A 71 10.70 -5.49 5.64
CA ALA A 71 11.47 -4.28 5.40
C ALA A 71 12.97 -4.57 5.64
N PRO A 72 13.88 -4.20 4.72
CA PRO A 72 15.30 -4.27 5.01
C PRO A 72 15.53 -3.42 6.26
N ARG A 73 15.90 -4.11 7.35
CA ARG A 73 16.15 -3.55 8.67
C ARG A 73 16.95 -2.26 8.50
N ARG A 74 16.32 -1.10 8.72
CA ARG A 74 17.08 0.15 8.88
C ARG A 74 18.13 -0.15 9.93
N ALA A 75 19.39 0.07 9.57
CA ALA A 75 20.53 -0.17 10.45
C ALA A 75 20.25 0.47 11.81
N ARG A 76 20.32 -0.32 12.89
CA ARG A 76 20.33 0.22 14.24
C ARG A 76 21.58 1.09 14.34
N MET A 77 21.42 2.42 14.37
CA MET A 77 22.50 3.32 14.76
C MET A 77 22.91 2.97 16.18
N ARG A 78 23.94 2.13 16.32
CA ARG A 78 24.74 1.99 17.53
C ARG A 78 25.86 3.03 17.43
N HIS A 79 25.57 4.27 17.83
CA HIS A 79 26.59 5.12 18.40
C HIS A 79 26.22 5.18 19.89
N GLY A 80 26.86 4.45 20.80
CA GLY A 80 28.29 4.16 20.85
C GLY A 80 29.02 5.35 21.48
N HIS A 81 28.81 5.51 22.79
CA HIS A 81 29.76 5.98 23.79
C HIS A 81 30.48 7.33 23.57
N ARG A 82 30.11 8.35 24.35
CA ARG A 82 31.07 9.14 25.13
C ARG A 82 30.43 9.74 26.37
#